data_AF-A0AA85JNG8-F1
#
_entry.id   AF-A0AA85JNG8-F1
#
_cell.length_a   1.000
_cell.length_b   1.000
_cell.length_c   1.000
_cell.angle_alpha   90.00
_cell.angle_beta   90.00
_cell.angle_gamma   90.00
#
_symmetry.space_group_name_H-M   'P 1'
#
loop_
_entity.id
_entity.type
_entity.pdbx_description
1 polymer ?
#
loop_
_entity_poly.entity_id
_entity_poly.type
_entity_poly.pdbx_seq_one_letter_code
_entity_poly.pdbx_strand_id
1 'polypeptide(L)'
;MNWYENEGINLGLMYYHQPDKAGHIYGAGSHQVLEAIEDINSQLEYLLMSIESRPNLKCSLNLIVSTDHGMANISADSVIYLNDYIEPNEYLSAPREFAVVWTLWPQNGSSAESLYRKLKGKHQYMKVYLKNNLPERLQYEKSWRIGPVVVFADLGWIIVPERNSRYNFTLKGGHGYDPINEEMSSFLMAMGPRVRNNHTDLSDGDVHLLDIYNMVCLLLDLEPAPNNGSIDRILPFLTLQRNGSNSRRIQSTAYIVVIIVSILMSHIALFPLSSM
;
A
#
# COMPACT_ATOMS: atom_id res chain seq x y z
N MET A 1 -8.94 -18.87 -20.04
CA MET A 1 -10.39 -18.88 -19.71
C MET A 1 -10.97 -20.26 -19.49
N ASN A 2 -10.55 -21.29 -20.24
CA ASN A 2 -11.08 -22.66 -20.09
C ASN A 2 -11.09 -23.20 -18.65
N TRP A 3 -10.13 -22.82 -17.82
CA TRP A 3 -10.08 -23.22 -16.40
C TRP A 3 -11.30 -22.74 -15.60
N TYR A 4 -11.78 -21.52 -15.84
CA TYR A 4 -12.98 -21.00 -15.17
C TYR A 4 -14.27 -21.70 -15.63
N GLU A 5 -14.31 -22.18 -16.86
CA GLU A 5 -15.50 -22.85 -17.41
C GLU A 5 -15.56 -24.34 -17.07
N ASN A 6 -14.40 -25.00 -16.93
CA ASN A 6 -14.35 -26.48 -16.90
C ASN A 6 -13.72 -27.07 -15.64
N GLU A 7 -12.97 -26.28 -14.86
CA GLU A 7 -12.17 -26.81 -13.74
C GLU A 7 -12.70 -26.37 -12.36
N GLY A 8 -13.81 -25.62 -12.31
CA GLY A 8 -14.43 -25.19 -11.06
C GLY A 8 -13.60 -24.16 -10.28
N ILE A 9 -12.70 -23.44 -10.95
CA ILE A 9 -11.91 -22.37 -10.34
C ILE A 9 -12.81 -21.18 -9.99
N ASN A 10 -12.75 -20.74 -8.74
CA ASN A 10 -13.51 -19.59 -8.21
C ASN A 10 -12.64 -18.35 -7.98
N LEU A 11 -11.31 -18.47 -7.97
CA LEU A 11 -10.35 -17.37 -7.89
C LEU A 11 -9.16 -17.64 -8.80
N GLY A 12 -8.83 -16.70 -9.68
CA GLY A 12 -7.58 -16.69 -10.42
C GLY A 12 -6.87 -15.37 -10.28
N LEU A 13 -5.54 -15.44 -10.19
CA LEU A 13 -4.66 -14.30 -10.01
C LEU A 13 -3.74 -14.21 -11.22
N MET A 14 -3.62 -13.02 -11.77
CA MET A 14 -2.73 -12.71 -12.89
C MET A 14 -1.81 -11.56 -12.48
N TYR A 15 -0.54 -11.67 -12.86
CA TYR A 15 0.46 -10.64 -12.61
C TYR A 15 1.17 -10.29 -13.91
N TYR A 16 1.38 -9.00 -14.10
CA TYR A 16 2.14 -8.48 -15.22
C TYR A 16 3.19 -7.49 -14.70
N HIS A 17 4.43 -7.63 -15.17
CA HIS A 17 5.58 -6.89 -14.65
C HIS A 17 5.75 -5.49 -15.28
N GLN A 18 4.90 -5.14 -16.24
CA GLN A 18 4.83 -3.79 -16.79
C GLN A 18 3.67 -3.03 -16.14
N PRO A 19 3.72 -1.69 -16.07
CA PRO A 19 4.75 -0.80 -16.64
C PRO A 19 5.98 -0.60 -15.74
N ASP A 20 6.08 -1.30 -14.61
CA ASP A 20 7.16 -1.16 -13.62
C ASP A 20 8.56 -1.25 -14.26
N LYS A 21 8.81 -2.30 -15.04
CA LYS A 21 10.10 -2.47 -15.72
C LYS A 21 10.45 -1.30 -16.65
N ALA A 22 9.50 -0.82 -17.45
CA ALA A 22 9.71 0.35 -18.30
C ALA A 22 9.96 1.61 -17.45
N GLY A 23 9.22 1.76 -16.35
CA GLY A 23 9.38 2.85 -15.38
C GLY A 23 10.78 2.89 -14.78
N HIS A 24 11.32 1.75 -14.36
CA HIS A 24 12.69 1.66 -13.85
C HIS A 24 13.75 2.05 -14.89
N ILE A 25 13.64 1.55 -16.13
CA ILE A 25 14.66 1.73 -17.17
C ILE A 25 14.60 3.16 -17.75
N TYR A 26 13.40 3.66 -18.03
CA TYR A 26 13.21 4.88 -18.83
C TYR A 26 12.70 6.07 -18.02
N GLY A 27 12.16 5.83 -16.82
CA GLY A 27 11.56 6.84 -15.96
C GLY A 27 10.04 6.90 -16.12
N ALA A 28 9.36 7.33 -15.05
CA ALA A 28 7.94 7.65 -15.05
C ALA A 28 7.62 8.74 -16.08
N GLY A 29 6.54 8.56 -16.84
CA GLY A 29 6.10 9.47 -17.90
C GLY A 29 6.90 9.42 -19.20
N SER A 30 7.82 8.47 -19.35
CA SER A 30 8.54 8.23 -20.61
C SER A 30 7.64 7.64 -21.69
N HIS A 31 8.03 7.81 -22.97
CA HIS A 31 7.31 7.21 -24.10
C HIS A 31 7.24 5.68 -23.99
N GLN A 32 8.30 5.04 -23.50
CA GLN A 32 8.37 3.59 -23.32
C GLN A 32 7.40 3.09 -22.23
N VAL A 33 7.13 3.90 -21.21
CA VAL A 33 6.08 3.60 -20.24
C VAL A 33 4.71 3.68 -20.89
N LEU A 34 4.47 4.66 -21.76
CA LEU A 34 3.22 4.75 -22.53
C LEU A 34 3.04 3.53 -23.45
N GLU A 35 4.07 3.16 -24.22
CA GLU A 35 4.06 1.94 -25.05
C GLU A 35 3.74 0.69 -24.21
N ALA A 36 4.37 0.54 -23.03
CA ALA A 36 4.09 -0.57 -22.14
C ALA A 36 2.65 -0.57 -21.60
N ILE A 37 2.07 0.60 -21.36
CA ILE A 37 0.66 0.74 -20.97
C ILE A 37 -0.28 0.37 -22.14
N GLU A 38 0.05 0.77 -23.37
CA GLU A 38 -0.72 0.40 -24.58
C GLU A 38 -0.72 -1.12 -24.81
N ASP A 39 0.42 -1.79 -24.57
CA ASP A 39 0.53 -3.25 -24.62
C ASP A 39 -0.34 -3.94 -23.55
N ILE A 40 -0.36 -3.41 -22.32
CA ILE A 40 -1.24 -3.90 -21.25
C ILE A 40 -2.71 -3.69 -21.62
N ASN A 41 -3.04 -2.52 -22.17
CA ASN A 41 -4.40 -2.20 -22.59
C ASN A 41 -4.91 -3.18 -23.65
N SER A 42 -4.06 -3.54 -24.63
CA SER A 42 -4.39 -4.54 -25.65
C SER A 42 -4.64 -5.94 -25.06
N GLN A 43 -3.88 -6.32 -24.02
CA GLN A 43 -4.09 -7.59 -23.31
C GLN A 43 -5.36 -7.58 -22.47
N LEU A 44 -5.66 -6.45 -21.82
CA LEU A 44 -6.89 -6.26 -21.07
C LEU A 44 -8.12 -6.28 -22.00
N GLU A 45 -8.03 -5.67 -23.17
CA GLU A 45 -9.07 -5.76 -24.20
C GLU A 45 -9.34 -7.21 -24.59
N TYR A 46 -8.29 -7.99 -24.89
CA TYR A 46 -8.43 -9.41 -25.19
C TYR A 46 -9.09 -10.19 -24.05
N LEU A 47 -8.72 -9.89 -22.80
CA LEU A 47 -9.31 -10.48 -21.61
C LEU A 47 -10.80 -10.18 -21.51
N LEU A 48 -11.18 -8.91 -21.66
CA LEU A 48 -12.57 -8.45 -21.62
C LEU A 48 -13.41 -9.05 -22.75
N MET A 49 -12.91 -9.05 -23.99
CA MET A 49 -13.58 -9.70 -25.13
C MET A 49 -13.76 -11.21 -24.90
N SER A 50 -12.78 -11.85 -24.26
CA SER A 50 -12.86 -13.26 -23.92
C SER A 50 -13.94 -13.55 -22.86
N ILE A 51 -14.14 -12.65 -21.90
CA ILE A 51 -15.22 -12.75 -20.90
C ILE A 51 -16.58 -12.50 -21.59
N GLU A 52 -16.67 -11.44 -22.38
CA GLU A 52 -17.90 -11.00 -23.04
C GLU A 52 -18.44 -12.03 -24.04
N SER A 53 -17.55 -12.74 -24.76
CA SER A 53 -17.92 -13.82 -25.69
C SER A 53 -18.40 -15.10 -25.01
N ARG A 54 -18.36 -15.19 -23.67
CA ARG A 54 -18.73 -16.37 -22.88
C ARG A 54 -19.86 -16.01 -21.91
N PRO A 55 -21.14 -16.33 -22.24
CA PRO A 55 -22.29 -15.94 -21.42
C PRO A 55 -22.20 -16.33 -19.95
N ASN A 56 -21.65 -17.51 -19.65
CA ASN A 56 -21.47 -17.98 -18.27
C ASN A 56 -20.51 -17.08 -17.50
N LEU A 57 -19.37 -16.71 -18.08
CA LEU A 57 -18.38 -15.84 -17.44
C LEU A 57 -18.90 -14.41 -17.34
N LYS A 58 -19.47 -13.86 -18.42
CA LYS A 58 -20.07 -12.51 -18.43
C LYS A 58 -21.04 -12.27 -17.28
N CYS A 59 -21.87 -13.26 -16.95
CA CYS A 59 -22.90 -13.13 -15.91
C CYS A 59 -22.41 -13.41 -14.49
N SER A 60 -21.19 -13.94 -14.30
CA SER A 60 -20.74 -14.45 -12.99
C SER A 60 -19.37 -13.93 -12.54
N LEU A 61 -18.49 -13.60 -13.48
CA LEU A 61 -17.11 -13.23 -13.20
C LEU A 61 -17.04 -11.76 -12.75
N ASN A 62 -16.36 -11.54 -11.63
CA ASN A 62 -15.94 -10.21 -11.19
C ASN A 62 -14.45 -10.06 -11.47
N LEU A 63 -14.06 -8.94 -12.07
CA LEU A 63 -12.68 -8.60 -12.40
C LEU A 63 -12.24 -7.43 -11.51
N ILE A 64 -11.08 -7.58 -10.88
CA ILE A 64 -10.38 -6.51 -10.16
C ILE A 64 -9.03 -6.33 -10.86
N VAL A 65 -8.71 -5.09 -11.22
CA VAL A 65 -7.43 -4.67 -11.77
C VAL A 65 -6.83 -3.69 -10.77
N SER A 66 -5.62 -3.98 -10.29
CA SER A 66 -4.93 -3.12 -9.33
C SER A 66 -3.44 -3.09 -9.62
N THR A 67 -2.75 -2.06 -9.15
CA THR A 67 -1.28 -2.06 -9.03
C THR A 67 -0.87 -2.20 -7.58
N ASP A 68 0.37 -2.58 -7.35
CA ASP A 68 1.01 -2.68 -6.04
C ASP A 68 1.57 -1.33 -5.55
N HIS A 69 2.10 -0.52 -6.46
CA HIS A 69 2.59 0.83 -6.19
C HIS A 69 2.63 1.69 -7.46
N GLY A 70 3.00 2.96 -7.29
CA GLY A 70 3.39 3.86 -8.38
C GLY A 70 4.90 3.84 -8.68
N MET A 71 5.40 4.91 -9.32
CA MET A 71 6.80 5.04 -9.74
C MET A 71 7.21 6.52 -9.72
N ALA A 72 8.39 6.81 -9.18
CA ALA A 72 8.98 8.15 -9.20
C ALA A 72 10.25 8.18 -10.06
N ASN A 73 10.53 9.33 -10.68
CA ASN A 73 11.79 9.55 -11.40
C ASN A 73 12.95 9.74 -10.41
N ILE A 74 14.10 9.12 -10.70
CA ILE A 74 15.34 9.22 -9.92
C ILE A 74 16.49 9.73 -10.79
N SER A 75 17.51 10.32 -10.16
CA SER A 75 18.69 10.86 -10.85
C SER A 75 20.00 10.36 -10.25
N ALA A 76 21.00 10.18 -11.11
CA ALA A 76 22.38 9.91 -10.72
C ALA A 76 23.02 11.07 -9.95
N ASP A 77 22.48 12.28 -10.07
CA ASP A 77 22.92 13.46 -9.32
C ASP A 77 22.27 13.56 -7.93
N SER A 78 21.28 12.71 -7.63
CA SER A 78 20.47 12.73 -6.40
C SER A 78 20.74 11.49 -5.55
N VAL A 79 21.99 11.32 -5.13
CA VAL A 79 22.44 10.15 -4.36
C VAL A 79 22.97 10.53 -2.99
N ILE A 80 22.51 9.81 -1.98
CA ILE A 80 23.02 9.84 -0.61
C ILE A 80 23.96 8.65 -0.42
N TYR A 81 25.19 8.92 0.01
CA TYR A 81 26.17 7.90 0.34
C TYR A 81 26.19 7.66 1.85
N LEU A 82 25.70 6.49 2.28
CA LEU A 82 25.52 6.19 3.70
C LEU A 82 26.87 6.19 4.46
N ASN A 83 27.93 5.70 3.82
CA ASN A 83 29.27 5.58 4.39
C ASN A 83 30.04 6.91 4.47
N ASP A 84 29.48 8.01 3.98
CA ASP A 84 30.02 9.35 4.26
C ASP A 84 29.71 9.77 5.73
N TYR A 85 28.82 9.06 6.42
CA TYR A 85 28.33 9.43 7.77
C TYR A 85 28.53 8.36 8.85
N ILE A 86 28.56 7.07 8.47
CA ILE A 86 28.75 5.92 9.36
C ILE A 86 29.75 4.95 8.75
N GLU A 87 30.48 4.19 9.55
CA GLU A 87 31.45 3.23 9.01
C GLU A 87 30.75 1.93 8.57
N PRO A 88 31.21 1.27 7.48
CA PRO A 88 30.58 0.06 6.96
C PRO A 88 30.46 -1.10 7.96
N ASN A 89 31.35 -1.14 8.97
CA ASN A 89 31.35 -2.17 9.99
C ASN A 89 30.47 -1.82 11.20
N GLU A 90 29.89 -0.63 11.28
CA GLU A 90 29.01 -0.22 12.39
C GLU A 90 27.59 -0.75 12.26
N TYR A 91 27.23 -1.33 11.11
CA TYR A 91 25.87 -1.80 10.86
C TYR A 91 25.81 -3.01 9.91
N LEU A 92 24.72 -3.77 10.03
CA LEU A 92 24.20 -4.63 8.98
C LEU A 92 22.96 -3.98 8.37
N SER A 93 22.69 -4.26 7.11
CA SER A 93 21.52 -3.73 6.40
C SER A 93 20.94 -4.73 5.41
N ALA A 94 19.65 -4.55 5.16
CA ALA A 94 18.92 -5.06 4.01
C ALA A 94 18.07 -3.87 3.54
N PRO A 95 18.32 -3.25 2.37
CA PRO A 95 19.14 -3.66 1.21
C PRO A 95 20.66 -3.64 1.45
N ARG A 96 21.45 -4.09 0.47
CA ARG A 96 22.93 -4.07 0.51
C ARG A 96 23.60 -3.19 -0.55
N GLU A 97 22.89 -2.84 -1.61
CA GLU A 97 23.46 -2.12 -2.75
C GLU A 97 22.81 -0.75 -2.93
N PHE A 98 21.48 -0.72 -3.01
CA PHE A 98 20.71 0.48 -3.32
C PHE A 98 19.28 0.30 -2.83
N ALA A 99 18.72 1.36 -2.24
CA ALA A 99 17.26 1.54 -2.12
C ALA A 99 16.93 2.97 -1.68
N VAL A 100 15.64 3.27 -1.66
CA VAL A 100 15.08 4.51 -1.12
C VAL A 100 14.77 4.39 0.39
N VAL A 101 14.66 3.16 0.91
CA VAL A 101 14.52 2.87 2.35
C VAL A 101 15.60 1.90 2.79
N TRP A 102 16.34 2.27 3.83
CA TRP A 102 17.34 1.43 4.47
C TRP A 102 16.96 1.13 5.90
N THR A 103 17.08 -0.14 6.29
CA THR A 103 16.97 -0.56 7.68
C THR A 103 18.34 -1.04 8.18
N LEU A 104 18.79 -0.49 9.31
CA LEU A 104 20.12 -0.68 9.85
C LEU A 104 20.07 -1.38 11.22
N TRP A 105 20.87 -2.44 11.38
CA TRP A 105 21.13 -3.13 12.63
C TRP A 105 22.53 -2.81 13.12
N PRO A 106 22.70 -2.16 14.29
CA PRO A 106 24.02 -1.84 14.82
C PRO A 106 24.93 -3.06 14.99
N GLN A 107 26.22 -2.89 14.77
CA GLN A 107 27.28 -3.89 14.89
C GLN A 107 28.49 -3.33 15.64
N ASN A 108 29.41 -4.22 16.04
CA ASN A 108 30.73 -3.88 16.57
C ASN A 108 30.68 -2.86 17.74
N GLY A 109 29.72 -3.04 18.65
CA GLY A 109 29.55 -2.18 19.83
C GLY A 109 28.79 -0.87 19.55
N SER A 110 28.39 -0.61 18.31
CA SER A 110 27.48 0.51 17.97
C SER A 110 26.10 0.27 18.57
N SER A 111 25.43 1.36 18.99
CA SER A 111 24.02 1.36 19.37
C SER A 111 23.15 2.00 18.29
N ALA A 112 21.84 1.77 18.35
CA ALA A 112 20.87 2.40 17.45
C ALA A 112 20.91 3.94 17.59
N GLU A 113 21.04 4.44 18.82
CA GLU A 113 21.15 5.86 19.14
C GLU A 113 22.46 6.47 18.62
N SER A 114 23.55 5.69 18.58
CA SER A 114 24.83 6.12 17.98
C SER A 114 24.66 6.34 16.48
N LEU A 115 24.15 5.34 15.75
CA LEU A 115 23.88 5.44 14.31
C LEU A 115 22.89 6.57 14.01
N TYR A 116 21.79 6.66 14.78
CA TYR A 116 20.79 7.71 14.63
C TYR A 116 21.42 9.10 14.75
N ARG A 117 22.23 9.37 15.78
CA ARG A 117 22.89 10.68 15.97
C ARG A 117 23.91 10.98 14.86
N LYS A 118 24.60 9.96 14.34
CA LYS A 118 25.52 10.14 13.22
C LYS A 118 24.81 10.51 11.93
N LEU A 119 23.60 10.03 11.70
CA LEU A 119 22.86 10.24 10.45
C LEU A 119 21.86 11.41 10.49
N LYS A 120 21.19 11.63 11.63
CA LYS A 120 20.07 12.59 11.73
C LYS A 120 20.54 14.00 11.39
N GLY A 121 19.91 14.60 10.38
CA GLY A 121 20.18 15.97 9.95
C GLY A 121 21.49 16.17 9.19
N LYS A 122 22.18 15.10 8.78
CA LYS A 122 23.43 15.21 8.00
C LYS A 122 23.23 15.45 6.51
N HIS A 123 22.06 15.11 5.98
CA HIS A 123 21.70 15.35 4.61
C HIS A 123 20.26 15.85 4.54
N GLN A 124 20.02 16.91 3.77
CA GLN A 124 18.72 17.60 3.73
C GLN A 124 17.59 16.72 3.18
N TYR A 125 17.93 15.75 2.30
CA TYR A 125 16.99 14.82 1.65
C TYR A 125 16.97 13.43 2.30
N MET A 126 17.52 13.30 3.53
CA MET A 126 17.60 12.04 4.26
C MET A 126 16.81 12.15 5.57
N LYS A 127 15.74 11.35 5.69
CA LYS A 127 14.93 11.24 6.90
C LYS A 127 15.34 10.01 7.69
N VAL A 128 15.78 10.23 8.93
CA VAL A 128 16.26 9.17 9.83
C VAL A 128 15.32 9.05 11.02
N TYR A 129 14.91 7.82 11.32
CA TYR A 129 14.06 7.48 12.44
C TYR A 129 14.68 6.35 13.27
N LEU A 130 14.57 6.45 14.59
CA LEU A 130 14.55 5.25 15.40
C LEU A 130 13.23 4.53 15.13
N LYS A 131 13.26 3.21 15.06
CA LYS A 131 12.10 2.38 14.73
C LYS A 131 10.84 2.70 15.56
N ASN A 132 11.00 2.94 16.85
CA ASN A 132 9.88 3.27 17.75
C ASN A 132 9.35 4.70 17.60
N ASN A 133 10.00 5.52 16.77
CA ASN A 133 9.64 6.91 16.48
C ASN A 133 9.23 7.07 15.00
N LEU A 134 8.99 5.96 14.29
CA LEU A 134 8.43 6.02 12.95
C LEU A 134 7.02 6.62 12.99
N PRO A 135 6.59 7.36 11.95
CA PRO A 135 5.22 7.81 11.86
C PRO A 135 4.23 6.64 11.94
N GLU A 136 3.32 6.68 12.91
CA GLU A 136 2.34 5.60 13.16
C GLU A 136 1.54 5.23 11.90
N ARG A 137 1.26 6.20 11.03
CA ARG A 137 0.56 5.97 9.75
C ARG A 137 1.25 4.96 8.83
N LEU A 138 2.56 4.75 8.97
CA LEU A 138 3.30 3.76 8.17
C LEU A 138 3.07 2.33 8.66
N GLN A 139 2.65 2.15 9.93
CA GLN A 139 2.53 0.84 10.59
C GLN A 139 3.79 -0.04 10.42
N TYR A 140 4.97 0.59 10.37
CA TYR A 140 6.24 -0.03 9.96
C TYR A 140 7.22 -0.25 11.13
N GLU A 141 6.70 -0.67 12.29
CA GLU A 141 7.50 -0.81 13.52
C GLU A 141 7.34 -2.20 14.19
N LYS A 142 6.25 -2.93 13.95
CA LYS A 142 5.89 -4.13 14.73
C LYS A 142 6.47 -5.42 14.16
N SER A 143 7.73 -5.41 13.72
CA SER A 143 8.42 -6.61 13.19
C SER A 143 9.91 -6.60 13.50
N TRP A 144 10.47 -7.72 13.96
CA TRP A 144 11.91 -7.87 14.22
C TRP A 144 12.77 -7.77 12.94
N ARG A 145 12.15 -7.97 11.76
CA ARG A 145 12.78 -7.81 10.44
C ARG A 145 13.01 -6.35 10.06
N ILE A 146 12.47 -5.42 10.83
CA ILE A 146 12.73 -3.99 10.71
C ILE A 146 13.77 -3.66 11.77
N GLY A 147 14.89 -3.13 11.32
CA GLY A 147 16.05 -2.78 12.11
C GLY A 147 15.81 -1.57 13.00
N PRO A 148 16.62 -1.40 14.06
CA PRO A 148 16.43 -0.33 15.03
C PRO A 148 16.50 1.10 14.46
N VAL A 149 17.20 1.31 13.34
CA VAL A 149 17.28 2.60 12.65
C VAL A 149 16.76 2.44 11.22
N VAL A 150 15.83 3.30 10.82
CA VAL A 150 15.27 3.33 9.47
C VAL A 150 15.60 4.67 8.82
N VAL A 151 16.08 4.62 7.59
CA VAL A 151 16.50 5.78 6.80
C VAL A 151 15.68 5.81 5.52
N PHE A 152 15.00 6.92 5.26
CA PHE A 152 14.26 7.18 4.03
C PHE A 152 14.99 8.26 3.23
N ALA A 153 15.05 8.07 1.93
CA ALA A 153 15.33 9.14 0.97
C ALA A 153 14.03 9.91 0.68
N ASP A 154 14.15 11.22 0.44
CA ASP A 154 13.05 11.99 -0.16
C ASP A 154 12.88 11.63 -1.65
N LEU A 155 11.72 11.95 -2.22
CA LEU A 155 11.39 11.67 -3.62
C LEU A 155 12.53 12.09 -4.57
N GLY A 156 12.84 11.23 -5.54
CA GLY A 156 13.90 11.42 -6.52
C GLY A 156 15.32 11.16 -6.00
N TRP A 157 15.48 11.04 -4.68
CA TRP A 157 16.75 10.66 -4.06
C TRP A 157 16.83 9.17 -3.80
N ILE A 158 18.06 8.68 -3.79
CA ILE A 158 18.37 7.27 -3.55
C ILE A 158 19.52 7.17 -2.54
N ILE A 159 19.56 6.07 -1.79
CA ILE A 159 20.65 5.81 -0.84
C ILE A 159 21.42 4.58 -1.31
N VAL A 160 22.75 4.74 -1.35
CA VAL A 160 23.72 3.66 -1.61
C VAL A 160 24.77 3.64 -0.49
N PRO A 161 25.48 2.51 -0.25
CA PRO A 161 26.51 2.45 0.78
C PRO A 161 27.64 3.46 0.53
N GLU A 162 28.23 3.46 -0.67
CA GLU A 162 29.47 4.18 -0.93
C GLU A 162 29.55 4.73 -2.36
N ARG A 163 30.47 5.69 -2.56
CA ARG A 163 30.67 6.41 -3.82
C ARG A 163 31.09 5.51 -4.97
N ASN A 164 31.90 4.50 -4.68
CA ASN A 164 32.36 3.52 -5.66
C ASN A 164 31.42 2.31 -5.78
N SER A 165 30.21 2.38 -5.21
CA SER A 165 29.25 1.29 -5.32
C SER A 165 28.96 0.99 -6.79
N ARG A 166 28.77 -0.29 -7.11
CA ARG A 166 28.47 -0.77 -8.47
C ARG A 166 27.08 -0.36 -8.96
N TYR A 167 26.45 0.64 -8.32
CA TYR A 167 25.12 1.04 -8.70
C TYR A 167 25.09 1.47 -10.16
N ASN A 168 24.26 0.79 -10.92
CA ASN A 168 24.07 1.09 -12.32
C ASN A 168 23.16 2.32 -12.41
N PHE A 169 23.77 3.50 -12.47
CA PHE A 169 23.12 4.80 -12.66
C PHE A 169 22.30 4.92 -13.97
N THR A 170 22.06 3.81 -14.67
CA THR A 170 21.19 3.73 -15.83
C THR A 170 19.71 3.71 -15.46
N LEU A 171 19.35 3.34 -14.23
CA LEU A 171 17.96 3.36 -13.79
C LEU A 171 17.49 4.81 -13.62
N LYS A 172 16.30 5.09 -14.14
CA LYS A 172 15.66 6.41 -14.15
C LYS A 172 14.38 6.45 -13.32
N GLY A 173 13.85 5.30 -12.94
CA GLY A 173 12.71 5.18 -12.03
C GLY A 173 13.04 4.39 -10.76
N GLY A 174 12.38 4.75 -9.67
CA GLY A 174 12.40 4.04 -8.40
C GLY A 174 11.08 4.18 -7.64
N HIS A 175 10.85 3.26 -6.72
CA HIS A 175 9.66 3.22 -5.86
C HIS A 175 10.02 2.71 -4.47
N GLY A 176 9.04 2.70 -3.56
CA GLY A 176 9.23 2.34 -2.14
C GLY A 176 9.41 3.56 -1.22
N TYR A 177 9.20 4.76 -1.74
CA TYR A 177 9.16 6.00 -0.95
C TYR A 177 7.97 5.98 0.02
N ASP A 178 7.87 7.05 0.81
CA ASP A 178 6.73 7.24 1.69
C ASP A 178 5.40 7.17 0.90
N PRO A 179 4.44 6.30 1.28
CA PRO A 179 3.19 6.13 0.53
C PRO A 179 2.28 7.37 0.48
N ILE A 180 2.58 8.42 1.23
CA ILE A 180 1.85 9.69 1.16
C ILE A 180 2.14 10.47 -0.14
N ASN A 181 3.20 10.12 -0.86
CA ASN A 181 3.55 10.77 -2.11
C ASN A 181 2.63 10.28 -3.22
N GLU A 182 2.07 11.21 -4.01
CA GLU A 182 1.17 10.90 -5.12
C GLU A 182 1.81 9.94 -6.14
N GLU A 183 3.13 10.06 -6.36
CA GLU A 183 3.89 9.17 -7.26
C GLU A 183 3.90 7.72 -6.79
N MET A 184 3.63 7.43 -5.52
CA MET A 184 3.55 6.06 -4.97
C MET A 184 2.12 5.50 -4.99
N SER A 185 1.13 6.29 -5.41
CA SER A 185 -0.27 5.88 -5.44
C SER A 185 -0.48 4.68 -6.36
N SER A 186 -1.33 3.76 -5.89
CA SER A 186 -1.75 2.60 -6.68
C SER A 186 -2.99 2.91 -7.50
N PHE A 187 -3.18 2.16 -8.58
CA PHE A 187 -4.40 2.15 -9.37
C PHE A 187 -5.34 1.03 -8.91
N LEU A 188 -6.66 1.26 -8.96
CA LEU A 188 -7.69 0.25 -8.71
C LEU A 188 -8.88 0.46 -9.67
N MET A 189 -9.31 -0.62 -10.30
CA MET A 189 -10.54 -0.72 -11.08
C MET A 189 -11.20 -2.06 -10.78
N ALA A 190 -12.54 -2.07 -10.71
CA ALA A 190 -13.28 -3.32 -10.58
C ALA A 190 -14.54 -3.28 -11.43
N MET A 191 -14.95 -4.43 -11.92
CA MET A 191 -16.19 -4.60 -12.67
C MET A 191 -16.75 -6.01 -12.52
N GLY A 192 -18.03 -6.16 -12.80
CA GLY A 192 -18.70 -7.46 -12.77
C GLY A 192 -20.09 -7.37 -12.16
N PRO A 193 -20.82 -8.49 -12.12
CA PRO A 193 -22.21 -8.54 -11.66
C PRO A 193 -22.38 -8.15 -10.19
N ARG A 194 -21.31 -8.20 -9.38
CA ARG A 194 -21.33 -7.84 -7.96
C ARG A 194 -20.65 -6.52 -7.62
N VAL A 195 -20.19 -5.79 -8.64
CA VAL A 195 -19.61 -4.45 -8.50
C VAL A 195 -20.68 -3.45 -8.95
N ARG A 196 -20.86 -2.36 -8.21
CA ARG A 196 -21.84 -1.33 -8.55
C ARG A 196 -21.36 -0.47 -9.71
N ASN A 197 -22.22 -0.30 -10.70
CA ASN A 197 -21.89 0.43 -11.93
C ASN A 197 -22.09 1.96 -11.83
N ASN A 198 -22.53 2.47 -10.68
CA ASN A 198 -22.84 3.89 -10.46
C ASN A 198 -21.72 4.65 -9.71
N HIS A 199 -20.59 4.01 -9.45
CA HIS A 199 -19.41 4.62 -8.85
C HIS A 199 -18.30 4.63 -9.91
N THR A 200 -18.01 5.80 -10.47
CA THR A 200 -16.99 5.96 -11.53
C THR A 200 -15.70 6.57 -11.02
N ASP A 201 -15.71 7.23 -9.87
CA ASP A 201 -14.56 7.97 -9.35
C ASP A 201 -14.27 7.58 -7.90
N LEU A 202 -13.03 7.17 -7.64
CA LEU A 202 -12.44 7.03 -6.32
C LEU A 202 -11.58 8.27 -6.04
N SER A 203 -11.67 8.82 -4.84
CA SER A 203 -10.75 9.82 -4.31
C SER A 203 -9.69 9.16 -3.44
N ASP A 204 -8.58 9.87 -3.21
CA ASP A 204 -7.53 9.41 -2.29
C ASP A 204 -8.09 9.12 -0.89
N GLY A 205 -7.81 7.90 -0.40
CA GLY A 205 -8.28 7.43 0.90
C GLY A 205 -9.65 6.74 0.89
N ASP A 206 -10.36 6.71 -0.25
CA ASP A 206 -11.63 5.99 -0.37
C ASP A 206 -11.44 4.48 -0.22
N VAL A 207 -10.36 3.95 -0.80
CA VAL A 207 -9.98 2.53 -0.73
C VAL A 207 -8.47 2.41 -0.56
N HIS A 208 -8.03 1.53 0.33
CA HIS A 208 -6.62 1.19 0.50
C HIS A 208 -6.36 -0.20 -0.09
N LEU A 209 -5.13 -0.48 -0.54
CA LEU A 209 -4.74 -1.81 -1.04
C LEU A 209 -5.04 -2.94 -0.03
N LEU A 210 -4.95 -2.66 1.28
CA LEU A 210 -5.30 -3.60 2.34
C LEU A 210 -6.76 -4.06 2.30
N ASP A 211 -7.65 -3.26 1.73
CA ASP A 211 -9.08 -3.55 1.66
C ASP A 211 -9.42 -4.55 0.54
N ILE A 212 -8.53 -4.72 -0.45
CA ILE A 212 -8.73 -5.64 -1.57
C ILE A 212 -8.93 -7.08 -1.09
N TYR A 213 -8.23 -7.49 -0.02
CA TYR A 213 -8.44 -8.82 0.58
C TYR A 213 -9.92 -9.02 0.99
N ASN A 214 -10.48 -8.04 1.72
CA ASN A 214 -11.88 -8.09 2.15
C ASN A 214 -12.82 -8.07 0.94
N MET A 215 -12.52 -7.24 -0.07
CA MET A 215 -13.29 -7.18 -1.32
C MET A 215 -13.34 -8.54 -2.01
N VAL A 216 -12.20 -9.22 -2.18
CA VAL A 216 -12.12 -10.56 -2.77
C VAL A 216 -12.94 -11.56 -1.95
N CYS A 217 -12.78 -11.58 -0.62
CA CYS A 217 -13.56 -12.47 0.25
C CYS A 217 -15.08 -12.26 0.07
N LEU A 218 -15.56 -11.02 0.09
CA LEU A 218 -16.98 -10.72 -0.06
C LEU A 218 -17.53 -11.06 -1.45
N LEU A 219 -16.75 -10.91 -2.51
CA LEU A 219 -17.13 -11.30 -3.87
C LEU A 219 -17.27 -12.82 -4.02
N LEU A 220 -16.50 -13.57 -3.24
CA LEU A 220 -16.51 -15.04 -3.17
C LEU A 220 -17.47 -15.62 -2.11
N ASP A 221 -18.23 -14.76 -1.42
CA ASP A 221 -19.09 -15.15 -0.28
C ASP A 221 -18.32 -15.85 0.86
N LEU A 222 -17.09 -15.41 1.11
CA LEU A 222 -16.24 -15.88 2.20
C LEU A 222 -16.24 -14.88 3.36
N GLU A 223 -16.20 -15.40 4.58
CA GLU A 223 -15.87 -14.60 5.77
C GLU A 223 -14.38 -14.25 5.74
N PRO A 224 -13.99 -12.96 5.74
CA PRO A 224 -12.58 -12.58 5.77
C PRO A 224 -11.93 -13.01 7.09
N ALA A 225 -10.72 -13.56 7.02
CA ALA A 225 -9.90 -13.77 8.21
C ALA A 225 -9.46 -12.43 8.82
N PRO A 226 -9.03 -12.38 10.09
CA PRO A 226 -8.54 -11.14 10.71
C PRO A 226 -7.44 -10.47 9.89
N ASN A 227 -7.64 -9.22 9.52
CA ASN A 227 -6.72 -8.42 8.70
C ASN A 227 -6.85 -6.92 9.03
N ASN A 228 -6.04 -6.08 8.39
CA ASN A 228 -6.01 -4.63 8.65
C ASN A 228 -6.80 -3.79 7.63
N GLY A 229 -7.45 -4.40 6.64
CA GLY A 229 -8.36 -3.74 5.72
C GLY A 229 -9.70 -3.41 6.38
N SER A 230 -10.40 -2.41 5.84
CA SER A 230 -11.73 -2.00 6.27
C SER A 230 -12.78 -2.46 5.26
N ILE A 231 -13.76 -3.22 5.72
CA ILE A 231 -14.94 -3.59 4.92
C ILE A 231 -15.77 -2.35 4.58
N ASP A 232 -15.88 -1.39 5.51
CA ASP A 232 -16.72 -0.20 5.35
C ASP A 232 -16.27 0.67 4.16
N ARG A 233 -14.98 0.67 3.82
CA ARG A 233 -14.45 1.36 2.64
C ARG A 233 -14.85 0.71 1.33
N ILE A 234 -14.97 -0.62 1.27
CA ILE A 234 -15.25 -1.34 0.02
C ILE A 234 -16.74 -1.69 -0.18
N LEU A 235 -17.52 -1.74 0.91
CA LEU A 235 -18.93 -2.10 0.87
C LEU A 235 -19.81 -1.19 -0.02
N PRO A 236 -19.59 0.14 -0.08
CA PRO A 236 -20.34 1.02 -0.97
C PRO A 236 -20.22 0.65 -2.46
N PHE A 237 -19.14 -0.01 -2.87
CA PHE A 237 -18.87 -0.38 -4.27
C PHE A 237 -19.39 -1.77 -4.65
N LEU A 238 -19.90 -2.54 -3.68
CA LEU A 238 -20.34 -3.92 -3.90
C LEU A 238 -21.87 -4.06 -3.82
N THR A 239 -22.42 -4.96 -4.62
CA THR A 239 -23.78 -5.48 -4.43
C THR A 239 -23.68 -6.82 -3.71
N LEU A 240 -23.99 -6.83 -2.41
CA LEU A 240 -24.15 -8.08 -1.68
C LEU A 240 -25.48 -8.71 -2.06
N GLN A 241 -25.48 -10.01 -2.39
CA GLN A 241 -26.72 -10.73 -2.56
C GLN A 241 -27.47 -10.75 -1.22
N ARG A 242 -28.69 -10.20 -1.19
CA ARG A 242 -29.67 -10.61 -0.19
C ARG A 242 -30.14 -12.00 -0.58
N ASN A 243 -29.51 -13.04 -0.06
CA ASN A 243 -30.04 -14.39 -0.22
C ASN A 243 -31.43 -14.46 0.43
N GLY A 244 -32.45 -14.43 -0.41
CA GLY A 244 -33.85 -14.70 -0.10
C GLY A 244 -34.08 -16.18 0.22
N SER A 245 -33.32 -16.73 1.16
CA SER A 245 -33.57 -17.99 1.87
C SER A 245 -32.55 -18.20 2.99
N ASN A 246 -32.12 -17.14 3.67
CA ASN A 246 -31.71 -17.23 5.08
C ASN A 246 -31.90 -15.87 5.78
N SER A 247 -33.11 -15.33 5.61
CA SER A 247 -33.70 -14.31 6.50
C SER A 247 -33.99 -14.89 7.90
N ARG A 248 -33.02 -15.59 8.50
CA ARG A 248 -32.93 -15.94 9.92
C ARG A 248 -31.48 -16.21 10.33
N ARG A 249 -30.61 -15.18 10.28
CA ARG A 249 -29.62 -14.95 11.36
C ARG A 249 -28.92 -13.59 11.30
N ILE A 250 -29.66 -12.51 11.08
CA ILE A 250 -29.27 -11.20 11.61
C ILE A 250 -30.54 -10.56 12.17
N GLN A 251 -30.46 -10.19 13.46
CA GLN A 251 -31.53 -9.81 14.42
C GLN A 251 -32.24 -11.00 15.08
N SER A 252 -32.25 -11.19 16.41
CA SER A 252 -32.02 -10.26 17.53
C SER A 252 -31.94 -11.02 18.88
N THR A 253 -31.37 -10.36 19.91
CA THR A 253 -31.32 -10.69 21.38
C THR A 253 -30.28 -11.74 21.80
N ALA A 254 -29.43 -11.60 22.85
CA ALA A 254 -29.15 -10.64 23.94
C ALA A 254 -27.66 -10.88 24.34
N TYR A 255 -26.80 -9.95 24.75
CA TYR A 255 -26.90 -8.99 25.86
C TYR A 255 -25.99 -7.78 25.57
N ILE A 256 -26.59 -6.60 25.46
CA ILE A 256 -25.93 -5.35 25.81
C ILE A 256 -26.24 -5.15 27.29
N VAL A 257 -25.26 -5.36 28.16
CA VAL A 257 -25.32 -4.80 29.52
C VAL A 257 -24.71 -3.42 29.44
N VAL A 258 -25.54 -2.45 29.06
CA VAL A 258 -25.28 -1.03 29.29
C VAL A 258 -26.24 -0.62 30.39
N ILE A 259 -25.72 -0.59 31.62
CA ILE A 259 -26.41 0.01 32.75
C ILE A 259 -26.16 1.52 32.63
N ILE A 260 -27.08 2.22 31.97
CA ILE A 260 -27.21 3.68 32.12
C ILE A 260 -28.24 3.89 33.22
N VAL A 261 -27.74 4.23 34.40
CA VAL A 261 -28.55 4.92 35.41
C VAL A 261 -28.30 6.40 35.20
N SER A 262 -29.36 7.14 34.91
CA SER A 262 -29.36 8.59 34.86
C SER A 262 -30.59 9.13 35.58
N ILE A 263 -30.56 10.43 35.87
CA ILE A 263 -31.52 11.30 36.58
C ILE A 263 -31.13 11.45 38.09
N LEU A 264 -30.94 12.63 38.70
CA LEU A 264 -31.46 14.02 38.55
C LEU A 264 -30.29 15.04 38.63
N MET A 265 -30.19 16.07 37.76
CA MET A 265 -30.85 17.40 37.73
C MET A 265 -30.40 18.46 38.76
N SER A 266 -30.18 19.69 38.23
CA SER A 266 -29.93 21.02 38.84
C SER A 266 -28.51 21.28 39.37
N HIS A 267 -27.77 22.36 39.06
CA HIS A 267 -28.04 23.74 38.59
C HIS A 267 -26.92 24.17 37.60
N ILE A 268 -27.20 24.83 36.47
CA ILE A 268 -27.34 26.30 36.26
C ILE A 268 -26.19 27.13 36.87
N ALA A 269 -25.57 27.95 35.99
CA ALA A 269 -24.76 29.16 36.23
C ALA A 269 -23.31 28.92 36.71
N LEU A 270 -22.25 29.58 36.23
CA LEU A 270 -22.02 30.73 35.35
C LEU A 270 -20.54 30.71 34.86
N PHE A 271 -20.28 31.44 33.78
CA PHE A 271 -19.03 31.81 33.07
C PHE A 271 -17.76 32.19 33.90
N PRO A 272 -16.59 32.47 33.25
CA PRO A 272 -15.23 32.21 33.75
C PRO A 272 -14.57 33.45 34.37
N LEU A 273 -13.51 33.24 35.15
CA LEU A 273 -12.56 34.31 35.49
C LEU A 273 -11.12 33.84 35.38
N SER A 274 -10.40 34.59 34.54
CA SER A 274 -8.95 34.74 34.42
C SER A 274 -8.27 35.21 35.72
N SER A 275 -7.05 34.73 35.98
CA SER A 275 -5.90 35.34 36.71
C SER A 275 -5.07 34.20 37.32
N MET A 276 -3.76 34.05 37.19
CA MET A 276 -2.60 34.90 36.90
C MET A 276 -1.56 34.10 36.11
#